data_AF-A0A315DRI6-F1
#
_entry.id   AF-A0A315DRI6-F1
#
_cell.length_a   1.000
_cell.length_b   1.000
_cell.length_c   1.000
_cell.angle_alpha   90.00
_cell.angle_beta   90.00
_cell.angle_gamma   90.00
#
_symmetry.space_group_name_H-M   'P 1'
#
loop_
_entity.id
_entity.type
_entity.pdbx_description
1 polymer ?
#
loop_
_entity_poly.entity_id
_entity_poly.type
_entity_poly.pdbx_seq_one_letter_code
_entity_poly.pdbx_strand_id
1 'polypeptide(L)'
;MTAKKRSTPVTWNDPDDAPELTAAFFKAADLYEGAQLKTRGRPKAVTTKEPVKLRLDADVLAALRASGEGWQTRINDTLRAALSLAGRV
;
A
#
# COMPACT_ATOMS: atom_id res chain seq x y z
N MET A 1 53.76 -50.15 11.76
CA MET A 1 52.83 -49.51 10.80
C MET A 1 51.99 -48.49 11.58
N THR A 2 52.36 -47.22 11.55
CA THR A 2 51.68 -46.16 12.32
C THR A 2 50.50 -45.62 11.52
N ALA A 3 49.28 -45.83 12.00
CA ALA A 3 48.07 -45.31 11.37
C ALA A 3 47.92 -43.80 11.66
N LYS A 4 47.87 -42.97 10.61
CA LYS A 4 47.59 -41.53 10.70
C LYS A 4 46.11 -41.33 11.06
N LYS A 5 45.84 -40.58 12.13
CA LYS A 5 44.47 -40.28 12.59
C LYS A 5 43.73 -39.40 11.56
N ARG A 6 42.42 -39.62 11.46
CA ARG A 6 41.50 -39.02 10.48
C ARG A 6 41.37 -37.51 10.68
N SER A 7 41.21 -36.81 9.56
CA SER A 7 41.05 -35.36 9.45
C SER A 7 39.98 -34.84 10.41
N THR A 8 40.30 -33.77 11.12
CA THR A 8 39.36 -32.98 11.91
C THR A 8 38.15 -32.56 11.05
N PRO A 9 36.92 -32.53 11.61
CA PRO A 9 35.79 -31.96 10.89
C PRO A 9 36.03 -30.46 10.74
N VAL A 10 36.00 -29.97 9.49
CA VAL A 10 36.06 -28.54 9.18
C VAL A 10 34.80 -27.90 9.77
N THR A 11 34.97 -27.25 10.92
CA THR A 11 33.96 -26.39 11.56
C THR A 11 34.42 -24.94 11.45
N TRP A 12 34.98 -24.58 10.30
CA TRP A 12 35.22 -23.19 9.95
C TRP A 12 34.17 -22.80 8.92
N ASN A 13 33.22 -22.00 9.36
CA ASN A 13 32.26 -21.34 8.48
C ASN A 13 32.93 -20.03 8.04
N ASP A 14 33.17 -19.90 6.73
CA ASP A 14 33.81 -18.71 6.17
C ASP A 14 32.91 -17.48 6.43
N PRO A 15 33.43 -16.43 7.09
CA PRO A 15 32.68 -15.19 7.28
C PRO A 15 32.19 -14.55 5.96
N ASP A 16 32.82 -14.88 4.83
CA ASP A 16 32.48 -14.36 3.51
C ASP A 16 31.61 -15.32 2.66
N ASP A 17 31.25 -16.50 3.16
CA ASP A 17 30.29 -17.40 2.49
C ASP A 17 28.86 -16.87 2.67
N ALA A 18 28.48 -15.94 1.79
CA ALA A 18 27.17 -15.32 1.79
C ALA A 18 26.08 -16.35 1.39
N PRO A 19 24.96 -16.41 2.12
CA PRO A 19 23.88 -17.35 1.80
C PRO A 19 23.31 -17.09 0.40
N GLU A 20 22.95 -18.15 -0.31
CA GLU A 20 22.36 -18.02 -1.65
C GLU A 20 21.04 -17.23 -1.60
N LEU A 21 20.92 -16.23 -2.50
CA LEU A 21 19.71 -15.41 -2.67
C LEU A 21 18.61 -16.22 -3.38
N THR A 22 18.04 -17.19 -2.67
CA THR A 22 16.99 -18.07 -3.20
C THR A 22 15.66 -17.34 -3.43
N ALA A 23 14.76 -17.93 -4.21
CA ALA A 23 13.41 -17.38 -4.42
C ALA A 23 12.62 -17.21 -3.10
N ALA A 24 12.90 -18.04 -2.09
CA ALA A 24 12.32 -17.91 -0.75
C ALA A 24 12.80 -16.64 -0.03
N PHE A 25 14.08 -16.29 -0.18
CA PHE A 25 14.66 -15.05 0.34
C PHE A 25 13.96 -13.82 -0.26
N PHE A 26 13.82 -13.77 -1.59
CA PHE A 26 13.11 -12.67 -2.26
C PHE A 26 11.61 -12.60 -1.91
N LYS A 27 10.98 -13.73 -1.58
CA LYS A 27 9.57 -13.78 -1.19
C LYS A 27 9.31 -13.21 0.20
N ALA A 28 10.27 -13.39 1.12
CA ALA A 28 10.23 -12.84 2.47
C ALA A 28 10.91 -11.46 2.58
N ALA A 29 11.53 -10.98 1.50
CA ALA A 29 12.23 -9.71 1.49
C ALA A 29 11.25 -8.53 1.57
N ASP A 30 11.31 -7.82 2.68
CA ASP A 30 10.66 -6.54 2.90
C ASP A 30 11.50 -5.42 2.28
N LEU A 31 10.85 -4.54 1.49
CA LEU A 31 11.54 -3.40 0.89
C LEU A 31 11.54 -2.23 1.88
N TYR A 32 12.73 -1.88 2.38
CA TYR A 32 12.94 -0.74 3.25
C TYR A 32 13.55 0.43 2.46
N GLU A 33 13.01 1.63 2.63
CA GLU A 33 13.69 2.88 2.26
C GLU A 33 14.14 3.58 3.55
N GLY A 34 15.44 3.51 3.84
CA GLY A 34 15.99 3.97 5.12
C GLY A 34 15.48 3.10 6.29
N ALA A 35 14.86 3.72 7.30
CA ALA A 35 14.30 3.03 8.47
C ALA A 35 12.81 2.68 8.33
N GLN A 36 12.17 2.94 7.18
CA GLN A 36 10.75 2.71 6.98
C GLN A 36 10.47 1.55 6.02
N LEU A 37 9.65 0.60 6.50
CA LEU A 37 9.09 -0.49 5.72
C LEU A 37 8.10 0.07 4.70
N LYS A 38 8.38 -0.07 3.41
CA LYS A 38 7.41 0.26 2.35
C LYS A 38 6.32 -0.80 2.35
N THR A 39 5.19 -0.47 2.99
CA THR A 39 3.99 -1.30 2.91
C THR A 39 3.49 -1.34 1.47
N ARG A 40 3.27 -2.56 0.96
CA ARG A 40 2.74 -2.78 -0.39
C ARG A 40 1.31 -2.23 -0.48
N GLY A 41 1.06 -1.26 -1.37
CA GLY A 41 -0.27 -0.68 -1.60
C GLY A 41 -0.22 0.66 -2.36
N ARG A 42 -1.39 1.15 -2.81
CA ARG A 42 -1.50 2.52 -3.35
C ARG A 42 -1.12 3.51 -2.24
N PRO A 43 -0.24 4.50 -2.50
CA PRO A 43 0.11 5.51 -1.51
C PRO A 43 -1.15 6.18 -0.96
N LYS A 44 -1.19 6.37 0.36
CA LYS A 44 -2.31 7.00 1.05
C LYS A 44 -2.51 8.39 0.44
N ALA A 45 -3.70 8.66 -0.09
CA ALA A 45 -4.00 9.95 -0.69
C ALA A 45 -3.83 11.05 0.37
N VAL A 46 -3.12 12.13 0.00
CA VAL A 46 -2.87 13.29 0.89
C VAL A 46 -4.18 13.91 1.38
N THR A 47 -5.22 13.86 0.55
CA THR A 47 -6.57 14.33 0.88
C THR A 47 -7.57 13.21 0.60
N THR A 48 -8.21 12.69 1.65
CA THR A 48 -9.21 11.62 1.54
C THR A 48 -10.61 12.21 1.70
N LYS A 49 -11.60 11.66 1.00
CA LYS A 49 -13.00 12.05 1.17
C LYS A 49 -13.49 11.54 2.53
N GLU A 50 -14.08 12.41 3.34
CA GLU A 50 -14.65 12.02 4.63
C GLU A 50 -16.06 11.45 4.45
N PRO A 51 -16.35 10.23 4.93
CA PRO A 51 -17.70 9.70 4.89
C PRO A 51 -18.57 10.38 5.96
N VAL A 52 -19.60 11.11 5.51
CA VAL A 52 -20.53 11.82 6.42
C VAL A 52 -21.93 11.25 6.28
N LYS A 53 -22.66 11.14 7.40
CA LYS A 53 -24.08 10.76 7.40
C LYS A 53 -24.95 12.02 7.26
N LEU A 54 -25.36 12.32 6.02
CA LEU A 54 -26.27 13.44 5.69
C LEU A 54 -27.62 12.90 5.22
N ARG A 55 -28.72 13.58 5.59
CA ARG A 55 -30.06 13.32 5.04
C ARG A 55 -30.32 14.33 3.91
N LEU A 56 -30.72 13.83 2.75
CA LEU A 56 -31.15 14.62 1.61
C LEU A 56 -32.65 14.39 1.41
N ASP A 57 -33.34 15.40 0.86
CA ASP A 57 -34.74 15.25 0.47
C ASP A 57 -34.91 14.18 -0.61
N ALA A 58 -36.06 13.51 -0.60
CA ALA A 58 -36.31 12.33 -1.42
C ALA A 58 -36.34 12.65 -2.93
N ASP A 59 -36.88 13.82 -3.28
CA ASP A 59 -36.94 14.36 -4.64
C ASP A 59 -35.55 14.69 -5.19
N VAL A 60 -34.69 15.33 -4.38
CA VAL A 60 -33.29 15.63 -4.73
C VAL A 60 -32.52 14.35 -4.98
N LEU A 61 -32.67 13.35 -4.09
CA LEU A 61 -32.00 12.07 -4.22
C LEU A 61 -32.50 11.29 -5.45
N ALA A 62 -33.79 11.38 -5.77
CA ALA A 62 -34.35 10.80 -6.99
C ALA A 62 -33.78 11.46 -8.25
N ALA A 63 -33.74 12.80 -8.30
CA ALA A 63 -33.17 13.55 -9.42
C ALA A 63 -31.68 13.23 -9.64
N LEU A 64 -30.91 13.12 -8.55
CA LEU A 64 -29.50 12.75 -8.62
C LEU A 64 -29.32 11.32 -9.15
N ARG A 65 -30.09 10.35 -8.65
CA ARG A 65 -30.01 8.96 -9.15
C ARG A 65 -30.46 8.85 -10.62
N ALA A 66 -31.46 9.63 -11.02
CA ALA A 66 -31.91 9.69 -12.41
C ALA A 66 -30.84 10.22 -13.37
N SER A 67 -29.86 10.99 -12.87
CA SER A 67 -28.71 11.44 -13.68
C SER A 67 -27.77 10.29 -14.08
N GLY A 68 -27.93 9.09 -13.52
CA GLY A 68 -27.20 7.88 -13.93
C GLY A 68 -25.94 7.60 -13.10
N GLU A 69 -25.05 6.77 -13.65
CA GLU A 69 -23.81 6.37 -12.98
C GLU A 69 -22.94 7.58 -12.61
N GLY A 70 -22.30 7.54 -11.44
CA GLY A 70 -21.45 8.64 -10.96
C GLY A 70 -22.19 9.82 -10.33
N TRP A 71 -23.48 9.71 -10.03
CA TRP A 71 -24.26 10.78 -9.37
C TRP A 71 -23.65 11.24 -8.04
N GLN A 72 -22.96 10.37 -7.30
CA GLN A 72 -22.23 10.72 -6.07
C GLN A 72 -21.03 11.67 -6.32
N THR A 73 -20.35 11.49 -7.44
CA THR A 73 -19.27 12.40 -7.85
C THR A 73 -19.88 13.74 -8.25
N ARG A 74 -20.98 13.73 -9.01
CA ARG A 74 -21.65 14.97 -9.43
C ARG A 74 -22.17 15.80 -8.25
N ILE A 75 -22.81 15.19 -7.25
CA ILE A 75 -23.23 15.95 -6.06
C ILE A 75 -22.04 16.55 -5.31
N ASN A 76 -20.91 15.83 -5.23
CA ASN A 76 -19.71 16.37 -4.63
C ASN A 76 -19.16 17.56 -5.44
N ASP A 77 -19.20 17.50 -6.77
CA ASP A 77 -18.75 18.59 -7.64
C ASP A 77 -19.68 19.80 -7.58
N THR A 78 -21.00 19.60 -7.53
CA THR A 78 -21.97 20.70 -7.34
C THR A 78 -21.81 21.36 -5.98
N LEU A 79 -21.58 20.59 -4.91
CA LEU A 79 -21.27 21.14 -3.58
C LEU A 79 -19.96 21.93 -3.59
N ARG A 80 -18.92 21.44 -4.28
CA ARG A 80 -17.67 22.17 -4.47
C ARG A 80 -17.87 23.48 -5.22
N ALA A 81 -18.66 23.46 -6.30
CA ALA A 81 -18.98 24.67 -7.06
C ALA A 81 -19.78 25.67 -6.21
N ALA A 82 -20.81 25.22 -5.49
CA ALA A 82 -21.65 26.06 -4.63
C ALA A 82 -20.84 26.73 -3.50
N LEU A 83 -19.87 26.02 -2.94
CA LEU A 83 -18.96 26.53 -1.90
C LEU A 83 -17.75 27.29 -2.48
N SER A 84 -17.70 27.51 -3.80
CA SER A 84 -16.55 28.13 -4.49
C SER A 84 -15.20 27.44 -4.23
N LEU A 85 -15.25 26.12 -4.02
CA LEU A 85 -14.09 25.24 -3.86
C LEU A 85 -13.56 24.72 -5.21
N ALA A 86 -14.18 25.13 -6.34
CA ALA A 86 -13.85 24.69 -7.70
C ALA A 86 -12.44 25.10 -8.21
N GLY A 87 -11.62 25.76 -7.38
CA GLY A 87 -10.23 26.10 -7.68
C GLY A 87 -9.27 25.98 -6.49
N ARG A 88 -9.71 25.39 -5.38
CA ARG A 88 -8.87 25.10 -4.20
C ARG A 88 -8.66 23.59 -4.07
N VAL A 89 -7.83 23.04 -4.95
CA VAL A 89 -7.18 21.74 -4.75
C VAL A 89 -5.74 21.87 -5.18
#